data_AF-C0P1F1-F1
#
_entry.id   AF-C0P1F1-F1
#
_cell.length_a   1.000
_cell.length_b   1.000
_cell.length_c   1.000
_cell.angle_alpha   90.00
_cell.angle_beta   90.00
_cell.angle_gamma   90.00
#
_symmetry.space_group_name_H-M   'P 1'
#
loop_
_entity.id
_entity.type
_entity.pdbx_description
1 polymer ?
#
loop_
_entity_poly.entity_id
_entity_poly.type
_entity_poly.pdbx_seq_one_letter_code
_entity_poly.pdbx_strand_id
1 'polypeptide(L)'
;MSKVLKQFEEALFKRGLYKKLFQKQTPGKRIAPAQAKDNDTKFQVRLDAGEVQNGIKKVYLQVNSQAKNDSLKRWREKHGTHSNLA
;
A
#
# COMPACT_ATOMS: atom_id res chain seq x y z
N MET A 1 6.50 -16.30 -5.42
CA MET A 1 6.04 -15.00 -4.88
C MET A 1 6.03 -15.06 -3.35
N SER A 2 6.40 -13.98 -2.64
CA SER A 2 6.40 -14.00 -1.17
C SER A 2 4.97 -14.13 -0.62
N LYS A 3 4.81 -14.81 0.54
CA LYS A 3 3.51 -14.98 1.21
C LYS A 3 2.80 -13.64 1.44
N VAL A 4 3.56 -12.62 1.81
CA VAL A 4 3.07 -11.26 2.09
C VAL A 4 2.50 -10.61 0.82
N LEU A 5 3.25 -10.63 -0.29
CA LEU A 5 2.78 -10.06 -1.54
C LEU A 5 1.58 -10.82 -2.08
N LYS A 6 1.56 -12.16 -1.97
CA LYS A 6 0.39 -12.96 -2.34
C LYS A 6 -0.85 -12.58 -1.52
N GLN A 7 -0.72 -12.40 -0.20
CA GLN A 7 -1.84 -11.95 0.63
C GLN A 7 -2.33 -10.54 0.28
N PHE A 8 -1.40 -9.64 -0.03
CA PHE A 8 -1.74 -8.29 -0.47
C PHE A 8 -2.43 -8.30 -1.83
N GLU A 9 -1.92 -9.06 -2.81
CA GLU A 9 -2.54 -9.28 -4.12
C GLU A 9 -3.96 -9.85 -3.98
N GLU A 10 -4.15 -10.87 -3.14
CA GLU A 10 -5.47 -11.45 -2.89
C GLU A 10 -6.43 -10.44 -2.27
N ALA A 11 -5.97 -9.63 -1.32
CA ALA A 11 -6.78 -8.57 -0.75
C ALA A 11 -7.09 -7.48 -1.79
N LEU A 12 -6.12 -7.13 -2.63
CA LEU A 12 -6.28 -6.07 -3.61
C LEU A 12 -7.26 -6.50 -4.71
N PHE A 13 -7.00 -7.63 -5.37
CA PHE A 13 -7.73 -8.08 -6.55
C PHE A 13 -8.92 -8.98 -6.20
N LYS A 14 -8.70 -10.08 -5.45
CA LYS A 14 -9.77 -11.04 -5.17
C LYS A 14 -10.85 -10.46 -4.25
N ARG A 15 -10.47 -9.63 -3.27
CA ARG A 15 -11.44 -8.93 -2.39
C ARG A 15 -11.88 -7.57 -2.94
N GLY A 16 -11.45 -7.20 -4.14
CA GLY A 16 -11.91 -5.99 -4.82
C GLY A 16 -11.48 -4.67 -4.17
N LEU A 17 -10.45 -4.65 -3.32
CA LEU A 17 -9.96 -3.40 -2.73
C LEU A 17 -9.39 -2.45 -3.79
N TYR A 18 -8.97 -2.94 -4.96
CA TYR A 18 -8.56 -2.09 -6.08
C TYR A 18 -9.65 -1.10 -6.48
N LYS A 19 -10.94 -1.43 -6.26
CA LYS A 19 -12.07 -0.53 -6.56
C LYS A 19 -11.98 0.78 -5.80
N LYS A 20 -11.31 0.79 -4.63
CA LYS A 20 -11.07 2.01 -3.85
C LYS A 20 -10.20 3.00 -4.61
N LEU A 21 -9.28 2.56 -5.48
CA LEU A 21 -8.46 3.47 -6.29
C LEU A 21 -9.30 4.42 -7.15
N PHE A 22 -10.51 4.00 -7.54
CA PHE A 22 -11.42 4.78 -8.39
C PHE A 22 -12.44 5.61 -7.60
N GLN A 23 -12.46 5.50 -6.28
CA GLN A 23 -13.35 6.28 -5.42
C GLN A 23 -12.77 7.67 -5.13
N LYS A 24 -13.58 8.57 -4.55
CA LYS A 24 -13.07 9.85 -4.04
C LYS A 24 -12.07 9.56 -2.92
N GLN A 25 -10.83 9.96 -3.13
CA GLN A 25 -9.74 9.83 -2.17
C GLN A 25 -9.42 11.17 -1.53
N THR A 26 -8.93 11.13 -0.30
CA THR A 26 -8.40 12.31 0.40
C THR A 26 -6.88 12.16 0.48
N PRO A 27 -6.09 13.14 -0.02
CA PRO A 27 -4.64 13.10 0.10
C PRO A 27 -4.16 12.84 1.53
N GLY A 28 -3.13 12.02 1.68
CA GLY A 28 -2.59 11.58 2.97
C GLY A 28 -3.43 10.52 3.69
N LYS A 29 -4.54 10.05 3.10
CA LYS A 29 -5.34 8.95 3.67
C LYS A 29 -5.02 7.61 3.00
N ARG A 30 -5.20 6.55 3.78
CA ARG A 30 -5.02 5.18 3.33
C ARG A 30 -6.14 4.73 2.39
N ILE A 31 -5.77 4.17 1.25
CA ILE A 31 -6.69 3.58 0.27
C ILE A 31 -6.95 2.11 0.64
N ALA A 32 -5.90 1.31 0.77
CA ALA A 32 -5.99 -0.13 1.03
C ALA A 32 -4.69 -0.71 1.64
N PRO A 33 -4.76 -1.79 2.43
CA PRO A 33 -5.95 -2.31 3.10
C PRO A 33 -6.43 -1.34 4.18
N ALA A 34 -7.65 -1.51 4.71
CA ALA A 34 -8.14 -0.64 5.76
C ALA A 34 -7.20 -0.63 6.98
N GLN A 35 -7.04 0.53 7.62
CA GLN A 35 -6.30 0.65 8.87
C GLN A 35 -7.14 0.02 9.99
N ALA A 36 -6.93 -1.27 10.25
CA ALA A 36 -7.66 -2.04 11.24
C ALA A 36 -6.72 -3.00 11.96
N LYS A 37 -6.77 -3.02 13.30
CA LYS A 37 -6.06 -3.95 14.20
C LYS A 37 -4.66 -4.32 13.68
N ASP A 38 -4.51 -5.56 13.22
CA ASP A 38 -3.23 -6.16 12.83
C ASP A 38 -2.95 -6.11 11.33
N ASN A 39 -3.75 -5.38 10.54
CA ASN A 39 -3.57 -5.33 9.08
C ASN A 39 -2.17 -4.84 8.70
N ASP A 40 -1.59 -3.90 9.45
CA ASP A 40 -0.27 -3.37 9.11
C ASP A 40 0.83 -4.40 9.27
N THR A 41 0.74 -5.24 10.30
CA THR A 41 1.66 -6.37 10.53
C THR A 41 1.38 -7.53 9.57
N LYS A 42 0.10 -7.78 9.25
CA LYS A 42 -0.33 -8.87 8.37
C LYS A 42 0.06 -8.64 6.92
N PHE A 43 -0.31 -7.50 6.36
CA PHE A 43 -0.08 -7.17 4.96
C PHE A 43 1.28 -6.55 4.71
N GLN A 44 1.86 -5.84 5.70
CA GLN A 44 3.18 -5.19 5.65
C GLN A 44 3.39 -4.15 4.54
N VAL A 45 2.45 -4.02 3.61
CA VAL A 45 2.38 -2.98 2.59
C VAL A 45 0.99 -2.37 2.57
N ARG A 46 0.91 -1.12 2.11
CA ARG A 46 -0.34 -0.38 1.94
C ARG A 46 -0.26 0.57 0.74
N LEU A 47 -1.41 0.99 0.28
CA LEU A 47 -1.63 2.02 -0.73
C LEU A 47 -2.20 3.25 -0.04
N ASP A 48 -1.50 4.36 -0.14
CA ASP A 48 -1.91 5.65 0.40
C ASP A 48 -2.14 6.64 -0.74
N ALA A 49 -3.16 7.48 -0.58
CA ALA A 49 -3.49 8.52 -1.54
C ALA A 49 -2.49 9.67 -1.39
N GLY A 50 -1.84 10.01 -2.49
CA GLY A 50 -0.98 11.18 -2.59
C GLY A 50 -1.76 12.45 -2.92
N GLU A 51 -0.98 13.50 -3.18
CA GLU A 51 -1.49 14.74 -3.74
C GLU A 51 -2.09 14.54 -5.15
N VAL A 52 -2.93 15.48 -5.54
CA VAL A 52 -3.45 15.56 -6.91
C VAL A 52 -2.66 16.65 -7.62
N GLN A 53 -1.87 16.27 -8.62
CA GLN A 53 -1.08 17.19 -9.42
C GLN A 53 -1.51 17.10 -10.88
N ASN A 54 -1.89 18.24 -11.48
CA ASN A 54 -2.37 18.32 -12.87
C ASN A 54 -3.53 17.35 -13.18
N GLY A 55 -4.45 17.18 -12.22
CA GLY A 55 -5.58 16.25 -12.35
C GLY A 55 -5.24 14.77 -12.17
N ILE A 56 -3.94 14.42 -12.09
CA ILE A 56 -3.48 13.06 -11.83
C ILE A 56 -3.34 12.87 -10.32
N LYS A 57 -4.00 11.83 -9.81
CA LYS A 57 -3.92 11.48 -8.40
C LYS A 57 -2.73 10.57 -8.17
N LYS A 58 -1.82 10.97 -7.28
CA LYS A 58 -0.70 10.11 -6.92
C LYS A 58 -1.15 8.96 -6.03
N VAL A 59 -0.59 7.78 -6.26
CA VAL A 59 -0.81 6.62 -5.38
C VAL A 59 0.52 6.06 -4.93
N TYR A 60 0.74 6.04 -3.62
CA TYR A 60 1.98 5.54 -3.04
C TYR A 60 1.82 4.12 -2.55
N LEU A 61 2.68 3.21 -3.03
CA LEU A 61 2.91 1.94 -2.36
C LEU A 61 3.89 2.17 -1.23
N GLN A 62 3.45 1.90 0.00
CA GLN A 62 4.27 2.06 1.18
C GLN A 62 4.54 0.71 1.86
N VAL A 63 5.77 0.54 2.34
CA VAL A 63 6.14 -0.55 3.24
C VAL A 63 5.89 -0.08 4.67
N ASN A 64 5.08 -0.84 5.41
CA ASN A 64 4.73 -0.53 6.79
C ASN A 64 5.97 -0.61 7.71
N SER A 65 5.96 0.17 8.80
CA SER A 65 7.05 0.12 9.79
C SER A 65 7.15 -1.26 10.45
N GLN A 66 6.01 -1.95 10.63
CA GLN A 66 5.85 -3.29 11.19
C GLN A 66 6.25 -4.42 10.23
N ALA A 67 6.79 -4.12 9.04
CA ALA A 67 7.22 -5.15 8.10
C ALA A 67 8.31 -6.04 8.70
N LYS A 68 8.02 -7.34 8.83
CA LYS A 68 8.95 -8.36 9.33
C LYS A 68 9.65 -9.12 8.20
N ASN A 69 9.11 -9.08 6.99
CA ASN A 69 9.69 -9.75 5.83
C ASN A 69 11.01 -9.09 5.40
N ASP A 70 12.07 -9.89 5.27
CA ASP A 70 13.42 -9.38 5.00
C ASP A 70 13.54 -8.66 3.65
N SER A 71 12.83 -9.14 2.61
CA SER A 71 12.83 -8.47 1.31
C SER A 71 12.21 -7.08 1.38
N LEU A 72 11.13 -6.90 2.15
CA LEU A 72 10.51 -5.59 2.35
C LEU A 72 11.39 -4.65 3.19
N LYS A 73 12.09 -5.19 4.20
CA LYS A 73 13.06 -4.41 4.98
C LYS A 73 14.22 -3.91 4.10
N ARG A 74 14.83 -4.80 3.32
CA ARG A 74 15.90 -4.45 2.36
C ARG A 74 15.42 -3.45 1.32
N TRP A 75 14.18 -3.60 0.85
CA TRP A 75 13.61 -2.63 -0.08
C TRP A 75 13.49 -1.25 0.57
N ARG A 76 13.01 -1.21 1.83
CA ARG A 76 12.86 0.03 2.61
C ARG A 76 14.19 0.72 2.88
N GLU A 77 15.23 -0.04 3.15
CA GLU A 77 16.60 0.46 3.33
C GLU A 77 17.14 1.10 2.05
N LYS A 78 16.84 0.51 0.89
CA LYS A 78 17.38 0.98 -0.40
C LYS A 78 16.58 2.12 -1.04
N HIS A 79 15.24 2.14 -0.88
CA HIS A 79 14.36 3.05 -1.61
C HIS A 79 13.50 3.95 -0.69
N GLY A 80 13.68 3.87 0.63
CA GLY A 80 12.83 4.56 1.59
C GLY A 80 11.51 3.86 1.85
N THR A 81 10.54 4.55 2.45
CA THR A 81 9.29 3.92 2.93
C THR A 81 8.22 3.76 1.87
N HIS A 82 8.31 4.51 0.77
CA HIS A 82 7.25 4.59 -0.21
C HIS A 82 7.78 4.78 -1.62
N SER A 83 7.02 4.31 -2.59
CA SER A 83 7.27 4.51 -4.01
C SER A 83 6.00 5.04 -4.67
N ASN A 84 6.15 6.01 -5.58
CA ASN A 84 5.03 6.50 -6.37
C ASN A 84 4.69 5.48 -7.47
N LEU A 85 3.45 5.01 -7.52
CA LEU A 85 2.99 4.06 -8.54
C LEU A 85 2.46 4.74 -9.79
N ALA A 86 1.89 5.93 -9.65
CA ALA A 86 1.36 6.79 -10.71
C ALA A 86 1.22 8.20 -10.15
#